data_AF-A0A4D4IZ92-F1
#
_entry.id   AF-A0A4D4IZ92-F1
#
_cell.length_a   1.000
_cell.length_b   1.000
_cell.length_c   1.000
_cell.angle_alpha   90.00
_cell.angle_beta   90.00
_cell.angle_gamma   90.00
#
_symmetry.space_group_name_H-M   'P 1'
#
loop_
_entity.id
_entity.type
_entity.pdbx_description
1 polymer ?
#
loop_
_entity_poly.entity_id
_entity_poly.type
_entity_poly.pdbx_seq_one_letter_code
_entity_poly.pdbx_strand_id
1 'polypeptide(L)'
;MPGLTPSDAWVQCRQEGNAVVATVGGEIDLAAVPVLQAEIEPHVKNGRPVVIDLRGVPFLDSAGLSGLVRLAELARDAGGSLRVVANRRSVVRVFRLTGVAESVGLSASLEEALSSSN
;
A
#
# COMPACT_ATOMS: atom_id res chain seq x y z
N MET A 1 -0.27 29.55 16.02
CA MET A 1 -0.12 28.65 14.85
C MET A 1 0.01 27.24 15.39
N PRO A 2 -1.02 26.38 15.37
CA PRO A 2 -0.82 24.98 15.73
C PRO A 2 -0.11 24.29 14.58
N GLY A 3 1.06 23.72 14.88
CA GLY A 3 1.84 22.91 13.95
C GLY A 3 1.07 21.66 13.55
N LEU A 4 1.29 21.23 12.31
CA LEU A 4 0.78 19.99 11.75
C LEU A 4 1.04 18.84 12.73
N THR A 5 -0.02 18.13 13.12
CA THR A 5 0.08 16.85 13.82
C THR A 5 0.91 15.89 12.97
N PRO A 6 1.72 15.00 13.56
CA PRO A 6 2.26 13.88 12.81
C PRO A 6 1.07 13.14 12.20
N SER A 7 1.13 12.88 10.90
CA SER A 7 0.22 12.00 10.19
C SER A 7 -0.09 10.79 11.07
N ASP A 8 -1.35 10.63 11.54
CA ASP A 8 -1.85 9.48 12.32
C ASP A 8 -1.90 8.19 11.46
N ALA A 9 -0.94 8.04 10.56
CA ALA A 9 -0.77 6.90 9.70
C ALA A 9 -0.34 5.70 10.54
N TRP A 10 -1.13 4.64 10.49
CA TRP A 10 -0.82 3.38 11.15
C TRP A 10 -0.90 2.25 10.15
N VAL A 11 -0.05 1.25 10.34
CA VAL A 11 0.01 0.06 9.51
C VAL A 11 -0.18 -1.14 10.41
N GLN A 12 -1.07 -2.04 10.01
CA GLN A 12 -1.31 -3.29 10.70
C GLN A 12 -1.18 -4.45 9.72
N CYS A 13 -0.11 -5.22 9.87
CA CYS A 13 0.14 -6.42 9.08
C CYS A 13 -0.55 -7.62 9.73
N ARG A 14 -1.35 -8.35 8.94
CA ARG A 14 -1.89 -9.66 9.32
C ARG A 14 -1.55 -10.68 8.25
N GLN A 15 -1.35 -11.93 8.65
CA GLN A 15 -1.10 -13.01 7.70
C GLN A 15 -2.44 -13.68 7.34
N GLU A 16 -2.73 -13.75 6.04
CA GLU A 16 -3.92 -14.40 5.47
C GLU A 16 -3.46 -15.51 4.52
N GLY A 17 -3.38 -16.74 5.04
CA GLY A 17 -2.84 -17.88 4.29
C GLY A 17 -1.37 -17.67 3.91
N ASN A 18 -1.09 -17.65 2.60
CA ASN A 18 0.25 -17.42 2.05
C ASN A 18 0.57 -15.93 1.81
N ALA A 19 -0.43 -15.04 1.92
CA ALA A 19 -0.26 -13.60 1.70
C ALA A 19 -0.21 -12.83 3.03
N VAL A 20 0.39 -11.64 3.00
CA VAL A 20 0.37 -10.68 4.10
C VAL A 20 -0.55 -9.53 3.72
N VAL A 21 -1.57 -9.26 4.53
CA VAL A 21 -2.45 -8.10 4.37
C VAL A 21 -1.99 -6.99 5.30
N ALA A 22 -1.47 -5.91 4.72
CA ALA A 22 -1.07 -4.69 5.43
C ALA A 22 -2.22 -3.68 5.36
N THR A 23 -2.98 -3.53 6.45
CA THR A 23 -4.04 -2.52 6.54
C THR A 23 -3.44 -1.19 6.93
N VAL A 24 -3.72 -0.15 6.15
CA VAL A 24 -3.24 1.20 6.41
C VAL A 24 -4.43 2.10 6.71
N GLY A 25 -4.33 2.85 7.80
CA GLY A 25 -5.26 3.92 8.15
C GLY A 25 -4.53 5.24 8.33
N GLY A 26 -5.28 6.34 8.27
CA GLY A 26 -4.70 7.68 8.31
C GLY A 26 -4.25 8.16 6.93
N GLU A 27 -3.59 9.32 6.89
CA GLU A 27 -3.17 9.97 5.65
C GLU A 27 -1.85 9.40 5.15
N ILE A 28 -1.77 9.07 3.86
CA ILE A 28 -0.51 8.64 3.25
C ILE A 28 0.12 9.83 2.55
N ASP A 29 1.09 10.43 3.24
CA ASP A 29 1.94 11.50 2.77
C ASP A 29 3.43 11.10 2.86
N LEU A 30 4.33 12.06 2.62
CA LEU A 30 5.77 11.86 2.76
C LEU A 30 6.19 11.36 4.16
N ALA A 31 5.47 11.70 5.23
CA ALA A 31 5.78 11.29 6.59
C ALA A 31 5.30 9.85 6.88
N ALA A 32 4.27 9.38 6.19
CA ALA A 32 3.82 7.99 6.26
C ALA A 32 4.74 7.01 5.51
N VAL A 33 5.48 7.46 4.48
CA VAL A 33 6.33 6.61 3.64
C VAL A 33 7.34 5.77 4.45
N PRO A 34 8.13 6.35 5.37
CA PRO A 34 9.09 5.56 6.17
C PRO A 34 8.41 4.49 7.04
N VAL A 35 7.21 4.77 7.56
CA VAL A 35 6.43 3.82 8.39
C VAL A 35 5.96 2.65 7.54
N LEU A 36 5.37 2.94 6.37
CA LEU A 36 4.96 1.92 5.40
C LEU A 36 6.13 1.05 4.97
N GLN A 37 7.29 1.66 4.68
CA GLN A 37 8.48 0.92 4.29
C GLN A 37 9.00 0.03 5.42
N ALA A 38 9.13 0.55 6.64
CA ALA A 38 9.62 -0.23 7.77
C ALA A 38 8.75 -1.46 8.07
N GLU A 39 7.42 -1.32 7.98
CA GLU A 39 6.48 -2.41 8.28
C GLU A 39 6.30 -3.38 7.11
N ILE A 40 6.31 -2.90 5.87
CA ILE A 40 5.99 -3.71 4.69
C ILE A 40 7.23 -4.35 4.06
N GLU A 41 8.38 -3.66 4.03
CA GLU A 41 9.61 -4.20 3.42
C GLU A 41 10.04 -5.57 3.96
N PRO A 42 9.96 -5.87 5.28
CA PRO A 42 10.34 -7.19 5.79
C PRO A 42 9.48 -8.32 5.22
N HIS A 43 8.18 -8.06 5.00
CA HIS A 43 7.27 -9.04 4.41
C HIS A 43 7.54 -9.24 2.92
N VAL A 44 7.81 -8.14 2.23
CA VAL A 44 8.16 -8.11 0.81
C VAL A 44 9.46 -8.87 0.53
N LYS A 45 10.51 -8.62 1.33
CA LYS A 45 11.83 -9.27 1.20
C LYS A 45 11.79 -10.78 1.45
N ASN A 46 10.76 -11.28 2.13
CA ASN A 46 10.54 -12.72 2.32
C ASN A 46 9.92 -13.41 1.08
N GLY A 47 9.71 -12.68 -0.03
CA GLY A 47 9.15 -13.22 -1.28
C GLY A 47 7.68 -13.60 -1.17
N ARG A 48 6.99 -13.19 -0.11
CA ARG A 48 5.56 -13.48 0.09
C ARG A 48 4.70 -12.46 -0.65
N PRO A 49 3.53 -12.85 -1.17
CA PRO A 49 2.55 -11.90 -1.67
C PRO A 49 2.11 -10.93 -0.57
N VAL A 50 2.08 -9.64 -0.86
CA VAL A 50 1.64 -8.60 0.06
C VAL A 50 0.47 -7.83 -0.54
N VAL A 51 -0.60 -7.66 0.24
CA VAL A 51 -1.78 -6.89 -0.12
C VAL A 51 -1.89 -5.70 0.82
N ILE A 52 -1.75 -4.49 0.31
CA ILE A 52 -1.91 -3.25 1.06
C ILE A 52 -3.37 -2.81 0.97
N ASP A 53 -4.06 -2.75 2.10
CA ASP A 53 -5.43 -2.27 2.20
C ASP A 53 -5.47 -0.78 2.56
N LEU A 54 -5.80 0.05 1.57
CA LEU A 54 -5.92 1.50 1.67
C LEU A 54 -7.37 1.97 1.81
N ARG A 55 -8.34 1.07 2.07
CA ARG A 55 -9.76 1.46 2.21
C ARG A 55 -10.00 2.43 3.36
N GLY A 56 -9.15 2.38 4.40
CA GLY A 56 -9.17 3.28 5.56
C GLY A 56 -8.46 4.62 5.34
N VAL A 57 -7.77 4.81 4.20
CA VAL A 57 -6.95 5.99 3.94
C VAL A 57 -7.80 7.10 3.32
N PRO A 58 -7.98 8.24 3.99
CA PRO A 58 -8.80 9.31 3.45
C PRO A 58 -8.09 10.10 2.35
N PHE A 59 -6.76 10.13 2.35
CA PHE A 59 -5.93 10.96 1.48
C PHE A 59 -4.60 10.27 1.10
N LEU A 60 -4.18 10.45 -0.15
CA LEU A 60 -2.92 9.95 -0.72
C LEU A 60 -2.30 11.06 -1.59
N ASP A 61 -1.07 11.45 -1.30
CA ASP A 61 -0.30 12.39 -2.12
C ASP A 61 0.67 11.70 -3.09
N SER A 62 1.46 12.49 -3.83
CA SER A 62 2.46 11.96 -4.75
C SER A 62 3.63 11.27 -4.05
N ALA A 63 3.99 11.69 -2.83
CA ALA A 63 5.10 11.09 -2.08
C ALA A 63 4.73 9.68 -1.60
N GLY A 64 3.53 9.54 -1.03
CA GLY A 64 2.92 8.26 -0.66
C GLY A 64 2.85 7.29 -1.82
N LEU A 65 2.43 7.78 -2.98
CA LEU A 65 2.37 7.02 -4.21
C LEU A 65 3.76 6.51 -4.64
N SER A 66 4.78 7.36 -4.64
CA SER A 66 6.16 6.94 -4.92
C SER A 66 6.67 5.91 -3.93
N GLY A 67 6.32 6.03 -2.64
CA GLY A 67 6.61 5.02 -1.63
C GLY A 67 5.98 3.65 -1.93
N LEU A 68 4.72 3.64 -2.36
CA LEU A 68 4.01 2.41 -2.73
C LEU A 68 4.59 1.76 -4.00
N VAL A 69 4.95 2.57 -5.00
CA VAL A 69 5.63 2.07 -6.22
C VAL A 69 6.95 1.41 -5.84
N ARG A 70 7.72 2.04 -4.95
CA ARG A 70 9.00 1.49 -4.50
C ARG A 70 8.84 0.14 -3.81
N LEU A 71 7.80 -0.01 -2.97
CA LEU A 71 7.47 -1.30 -2.35
C LEU A 71 7.07 -2.35 -3.39
N ALA A 72 6.30 -1.96 -4.42
CA ALA A 72 5.92 -2.87 -5.49
C ALA A 72 7.10 -3.36 -6.32
N GLU A 73 8.06 -2.49 -6.61
CA GLU A 73 9.34 -2.84 -7.23
C GLU A 73 10.12 -3.83 -6.37
N LEU A 74 10.28 -3.53 -5.07
CA LEU A 74 10.99 -4.41 -4.14
C LEU A 74 10.34 -5.80 -4.05
N ALA A 75 9.01 -5.89 -4.12
CA ALA A 75 8.31 -7.17 -4.13
C ALA A 75 8.60 -7.97 -5.37
N ARG A 76 8.60 -7.31 -6.52
CA ARG A 76 8.94 -7.94 -7.79
C ARG A 76 10.39 -8.42 -7.81
N ASP A 77 11.31 -7.61 -7.30
CA ASP A 77 12.73 -7.95 -7.20
C ASP A 77 12.97 -9.14 -6.25
N ALA A 78 12.19 -9.26 -5.17
CA ALA A 78 12.23 -10.38 -4.24
C ALA A 78 11.50 -11.65 -4.74
N GLY A 79 10.89 -11.61 -5.94
CA GLY A 79 10.11 -12.72 -6.49
C GLY A 79 8.70 -12.88 -5.89
N GLY A 80 8.26 -11.90 -5.10
CA GLY A 80 6.90 -11.81 -4.57
C GLY A 80 5.97 -10.97 -5.46
N SER A 81 4.80 -10.66 -4.94
CA SER A 81 3.86 -9.73 -5.58
C SER A 81 3.34 -8.73 -4.55
N LEU A 82 3.12 -7.49 -4.98
CA LEU A 82 2.48 -6.47 -4.17
C LEU A 82 1.22 -6.00 -4.85
N ARG A 83 0.14 -5.92 -4.08
CA ARG A 83 -1.14 -5.39 -4.53
C ARG A 83 -1.65 -4.31 -3.61
N VAL A 84 -2.43 -3.40 -4.17
CA VAL A 84 -3.03 -2.31 -3.42
C VAL A 84 -4.54 -2.40 -3.57
N VAL A 85 -5.27 -2.32 -2.46
CA VAL A 85 -6.73 -2.28 -2.43
C VAL A 85 -7.15 -0.86 -2.09
N ALA A 86 -7.86 -0.20 -3.00
CA ALA A 86 -8.45 1.10 -2.72
C ALA A 86 -9.86 1.20 -3.32
N ASN A 87 -10.81 1.66 -2.50
CA ASN A 87 -12.20 1.87 -2.92
C ASN A 87 -12.59 3.36 -3.02
N ARG A 88 -11.80 4.26 -2.46
CA ARG A 88 -12.06 5.70 -2.49
C ARG A 88 -11.73 6.29 -3.85
N ARG A 89 -12.68 7.01 -4.45
CA ARG A 89 -12.52 7.66 -5.76
C ARG A 89 -11.33 8.62 -5.81
N SER A 90 -11.05 9.35 -4.72
CA SER A 90 -9.90 10.26 -4.63
C SER A 90 -8.58 9.50 -4.81
N VAL A 91 -8.37 8.46 -4.00
CA VAL A 91 -7.19 7.61 -4.03
C VAL A 91 -7.04 6.91 -5.39
N VAL A 92 -8.10 6.25 -5.88
CA VAL A 92 -8.11 5.56 -7.19
C VAL A 92 -7.80 6.55 -8.33
N ARG A 93 -8.31 7.78 -8.26
CA ARG A 93 -8.02 8.81 -9.26
C ARG A 93 -6.55 9.20 -9.26
N VAL A 94 -5.90 9.34 -8.09
CA VAL A 94 -4.46 9.61 -8.01
C VAL A 94 -3.67 8.48 -8.67
N PHE A 95 -3.98 7.22 -8.37
CA PHE A 95 -3.33 6.06 -9.01
C PHE A 95 -3.49 6.03 -10.53
N ARG A 96 -4.68 6.37 -11.04
CA ARG A 96 -4.97 6.39 -12.48
C ARG A 96 -4.30 7.55 -13.20
N LEU A 97 -4.31 8.74 -12.61
CA LEU A 97 -3.69 9.93 -13.20
C LEU A 97 -2.17 9.82 -13.31
N THR A 98 -1.56 9.09 -12.39
CA THR A 98 -0.11 8.91 -12.32
C THR A 98 0.37 7.67 -13.09
N GLY A 99 -0.55 6.84 -13.60
CA GLY A 99 -0.24 5.63 -14.35
C GLY A 99 0.34 4.49 -13.52
N VAL A 100 0.47 4.63 -12.20
CA VAL A 100 1.08 3.62 -11.34
C VAL A 100 0.11 2.54 -10.88
N ALA A 101 -1.20 2.70 -11.16
CA ALA A 101 -2.23 1.74 -10.81
C ALA A 101 -1.90 0.31 -11.29
N GLU A 102 -1.31 0.19 -12.49
CA GLU A 102 -0.90 -1.08 -13.07
C GLU A 102 0.37 -1.62 -12.42
N SER A 103 1.33 -0.74 -12.10
CA SER A 103 2.59 -1.10 -11.44
C SER A 103 2.39 -1.72 -10.05
N VAL A 104 1.36 -1.27 -9.33
CA VAL A 104 1.05 -1.72 -7.96
C VAL A 104 -0.10 -2.73 -7.89
N GLY A 105 -0.65 -3.16 -9.03
CA GLY A 105 -1.77 -4.12 -9.08
C GLY A 105 -3.00 -3.66 -8.29
N LEU A 106 -3.52 -2.46 -8.60
CA LEU A 106 -4.67 -1.88 -7.91
C LEU A 106 -5.93 -2.75 -8.06
N SER A 107 -6.51 -3.17 -6.94
CA SER A 107 -7.77 -3.92 -6.84
C SER A 107 -8.85 -3.12 -6.11
N ALA A 108 -10.12 -3.41 -6.41
CA ALA A 108 -11.24 -2.73 -5.77
C ALA A 108 -11.59 -3.34 -4.40
N SER A 109 -11.21 -4.59 -4.17
CA SER A 109 -11.52 -5.35 -2.95
C SER A 109 -10.35 -6.20 -2.49
N LEU A 110 -10.33 -6.51 -1.18
CA LEU A 110 -9.34 -7.40 -0.58
C LEU A 110 -9.46 -8.83 -1.14
N GLU A 111 -10.69 -9.29 -1.37
CA GLU A 111 -10.97 -10.62 -1.92
C GLU A 111 -10.34 -10.79 -3.30
N GLU A 112 -10.57 -9.84 -4.21
CA GLU A 112 -9.96 -9.82 -5.54
C GLU A 112 -8.43 -9.79 -5.48
N ALA A 113 -7.88 -8.98 -4.59
CA ALA A 113 -6.44 -8.89 -4.38
C ALA A 113 -5.85 -10.21 -3.87
N LEU A 114 -6.52 -10.90 -2.94
CA LEU A 114 -6.10 -12.19 -2.41
C LEU A 114 -6.23 -13.32 -3.43
N SER A 115 -7.35 -13.37 -4.17
CA SER A 115 -7.63 -14.43 -5.14
C SER A 115 -6.62 -14.52 -6.26
N SER A 116 -6.04 -13.41 -6.70
CA SER A 116 -5.04 -13.45 -7.77
C SER A 116 -3.58 -13.38 -7.27
N SER A 117 -3.36 -13.42 -5.95
CA SER A 117 -2.06 -13.64 -5.31
C SER A 117 -1.81 -15.10 -4.89
N ASN A 118 -2.73 -16.01 -5.25
CA ASN A 118 -2.68 -17.45 -5.01
C ASN A 118 -2.19 -18.23 -6.23
#